data_AF-A0A3M7N6G9-F1
#
_entry.id   AF-A0A3M7N6G9-F1
#
_cell.length_a   1.000
_cell.length_b   1.000
_cell.length_c   1.000
_cell.angle_alpha   90.00
_cell.angle_beta   90.00
_cell.angle_gamma   90.00
#
_symmetry.space_group_name_H-M   'P 1'
#
loop_
_entity.id
_entity.type
_entity.pdbx_description
1 polymer ?
#
loop_
_entity_poly.entity_id
_entity_poly.type
_entity_poly.pdbx_seq_one_letter_code
_entity_poly.pdbx_strand_id
1 'polypeptide(L)'
;MPLNTVRLNHRPSTHPNDRIVFIKPLPRPAHRQHEYEMADTFLRAIAAQCLPIMKTHWLSVTTLEEYEPNSEFMGRNFNAGECIQLVLRRRGRGRKDRDQDQDQAATAAAAGWLPFEVVQMVMMHELAHNVHMNHSKAFWATRDVFAAEMKALWARRYTGEGFWGGGRVLGGAG
;
A
#
# COMPACT_ATOMS: atom_id res chain seq x y z
N MET A 1 3.92 13.34 10.91
CA MET A 1 3.87 12.59 12.18
C MET A 1 2.42 12.51 12.59
N PRO A 2 1.78 11.33 12.67
CA PRO A 2 0.55 11.22 13.44
C PRO A 2 0.87 11.70 14.87
N LEU A 3 0.03 12.59 15.39
CA LEU A 3 0.40 13.50 16.48
C LEU A 3 0.89 12.81 17.77
N ASN A 4 0.61 11.52 17.96
CA ASN A 4 0.83 10.83 19.25
C ASN A 4 1.58 9.48 19.17
N THR A 5 2.26 9.13 18.06
CA THR A 5 2.99 7.84 17.98
C THR A 5 4.40 8.05 17.45
N VAL A 6 5.39 7.71 18.29
CA VAL A 6 6.82 7.86 17.98
C VAL A 6 7.42 6.48 17.70
N ARG A 7 8.15 6.37 16.60
CA ARG A 7 8.95 5.19 16.27
C ARG A 7 10.32 5.26 16.96
N LEU A 8 10.53 4.40 17.94
CA LEU A 8 11.83 4.21 18.58
C LEU A 8 12.78 3.48 17.61
N ASN A 9 14.05 3.91 17.53
CA ASN A 9 15.09 3.37 16.62
C ASN A 9 14.87 3.60 15.10
N HIS A 10 14.25 4.72 14.73
CA HIS A 10 14.14 5.12 13.33
C HIS A 10 15.53 5.40 12.72
N ARG A 11 15.89 4.67 11.66
CA ARG A 11 17.03 5.02 10.78
C ARG A 11 16.47 5.77 9.56
N PRO A 12 16.60 7.12 9.51
CA PRO A 12 15.99 7.93 8.45
C PRO A 12 16.39 7.51 7.04
N SER A 13 17.59 6.96 6.87
CA SER A 13 18.10 6.48 5.59
C SER A 13 17.34 5.28 5.00
N THR A 14 16.45 4.62 5.77
CA THR A 14 15.74 3.39 5.34
C THR A 14 14.24 3.55 5.23
N HIS A 15 13.65 4.61 5.80
CA HIS A 15 12.21 4.81 5.79
C HIS A 15 11.77 5.66 4.59
N PRO A 16 10.85 5.18 3.73
CA PRO A 16 10.52 5.86 2.48
C PRO A 16 9.69 7.13 2.64
N ASN A 17 8.96 7.29 3.75
CA ASN A 17 7.97 8.34 3.93
C ASN A 17 7.76 8.66 5.41
N ASP A 18 8.08 9.88 5.84
CA ASP A 18 7.97 10.34 7.24
C ASP A 18 6.52 10.62 7.70
N ARG A 19 5.56 10.53 6.78
CA ARG A 19 4.12 10.61 7.05
C ARG A 19 3.48 9.26 7.32
N ILE A 20 4.22 8.15 7.16
CA ILE A 20 3.79 6.79 7.52
C ILE A 20 4.68 6.29 8.66
N VAL A 21 4.13 5.82 9.79
CA VAL A 21 4.96 5.40 10.93
C VAL A 21 5.44 3.95 10.77
N PHE A 22 4.51 3.06 10.45
CA PHE A 22 4.75 1.63 10.30
C PHE A 22 4.31 1.13 8.92
N ILE A 23 5.12 0.24 8.34
CA ILE A 23 4.81 -0.49 7.11
C ILE A 23 4.89 -1.98 7.47
N LYS A 24 3.81 -2.73 7.24
CA LYS A 24 3.66 -4.11 7.73
C LYS A 24 3.14 -5.05 6.64
N PRO A 25 4.03 -5.82 5.99
CA PRO A 25 3.63 -6.96 5.17
C PRO A 25 2.97 -8.06 6.02
N LEU A 26 2.19 -8.93 5.39
CA LEU A 26 1.62 -10.10 6.06
C LEU A 26 2.75 -11.06 6.45
N PRO A 27 2.78 -11.58 7.70
CA PRO A 27 3.71 -12.63 8.08
C PRO A 27 3.61 -13.84 7.15
N ARG A 28 4.76 -14.39 6.77
CA ARG A 28 4.85 -15.60 5.94
C ARG A 28 5.73 -16.64 6.65
N PRO A 29 5.48 -17.94 6.43
CA PRO A 29 6.38 -18.99 6.92
C PRO A 29 7.75 -18.89 6.23
N ALA A 30 8.79 -19.43 6.85
CA ALA A 30 10.18 -19.30 6.38
C ALA A 30 10.39 -19.71 4.90
N HIS A 31 9.68 -20.72 4.42
CA HIS A 31 9.77 -21.16 3.01
C HIS A 31 9.16 -20.16 2.00
N ARG A 32 8.35 -19.19 2.47
CA ARG A 32 7.75 -18.10 1.67
C ARG A 32 8.34 -16.73 2.02
N GLN A 33 9.56 -16.68 2.56
CA GLN A 33 10.22 -15.43 2.94
C GLN A 33 10.38 -14.45 1.76
N HIS A 34 10.63 -14.97 0.55
CA HIS A 34 10.73 -14.15 -0.66
C HIS A 34 9.43 -13.37 -0.97
N GLU A 35 8.26 -13.94 -0.66
CA GLU A 35 6.97 -13.26 -0.83
C GLU A 35 6.81 -12.11 0.17
N TYR A 36 7.29 -12.31 1.41
CA TYR A 36 7.31 -11.27 2.44
C TYR A 36 8.21 -10.09 2.02
N GLU A 37 9.42 -10.38 1.55
CA GLU A 37 10.38 -9.34 1.10
C GLU A 37 9.85 -8.56 -0.11
N MET A 38 9.15 -9.24 -1.01
CA MET A 38 8.47 -8.60 -2.14
C MET A 38 7.32 -7.70 -1.67
N ALA A 39 6.46 -8.16 -0.75
CA ALA A 39 5.41 -7.32 -0.16
C ALA A 39 5.98 -6.10 0.58
N ASP A 40 7.05 -6.27 1.37
CA ASP A 40 7.75 -5.16 2.06
C ASP A 40 8.26 -4.14 1.07
N THR A 41 8.94 -4.60 0.02
CA THR A 41 9.45 -3.72 -1.03
C THR A 41 8.31 -3.00 -1.75
N PHE A 42 7.21 -3.70 -2.03
CA PHE A 42 6.02 -3.15 -2.69
C PHE A 42 5.39 -2.03 -1.84
N LEU A 43 5.06 -2.30 -0.58
CA LEU A 43 4.45 -1.31 0.31
C LEU A 43 5.37 -0.11 0.54
N ARG A 44 6.68 -0.32 0.67
CA ARG A 44 7.64 0.77 0.82
C ARG A 44 7.77 1.63 -0.44
N ALA A 45 7.70 1.02 -1.62
CA ALA A 45 7.66 1.76 -2.87
C ALA A 45 6.37 2.60 -3.00
N ILE A 46 5.21 2.05 -2.59
CA ILE A 46 3.96 2.82 -2.49
C ILE A 46 4.15 4.01 -1.55
N ALA A 47 4.65 3.76 -0.34
CA ALA A 47 4.89 4.79 0.66
C ALA A 47 5.81 5.89 0.12
N ALA A 48 6.93 5.53 -0.52
CA ALA A 48 7.91 6.48 -1.08
C ALA A 48 7.28 7.42 -2.10
N GLN A 49 6.45 6.86 -3.00
CA GLN A 49 5.82 7.61 -4.07
C GLN A 49 4.65 8.48 -3.58
N CYS A 50 4.02 8.13 -2.47
CA CYS A 50 2.97 8.94 -1.86
C CYS A 50 3.49 10.16 -1.09
N LEU A 51 4.79 10.24 -0.78
CA LEU A 51 5.36 11.27 0.10
C LEU A 51 5.03 12.71 -0.35
N PRO A 52 5.16 13.11 -1.64
CA PRO A 52 4.86 14.48 -2.05
C PRO A 52 3.38 14.84 -1.83
N ILE A 53 2.46 13.94 -2.16
CA ILE A 53 1.01 14.13 -2.01
C ILE A 53 0.66 14.26 -0.53
N MET A 54 1.19 13.37 0.31
CA MET A 54 0.95 13.43 1.75
C MET A 54 1.53 14.70 2.40
N LYS A 55 2.68 15.20 1.93
CA LYS A 55 3.23 16.50 2.37
C LYS A 55 2.33 17.66 1.96
N THR A 56 1.92 17.73 0.69
CA THR A 56 1.06 18.80 0.15
C THR A 56 -0.29 18.88 0.88
N HIS A 57 -0.91 17.74 1.15
CA HIS A 57 -2.25 17.65 1.72
C HIS A 57 -2.27 17.39 3.23
N TRP A 58 -1.11 17.51 3.90
CA TRP A 58 -0.96 17.34 5.35
C TRP A 58 -1.45 16.00 5.89
N LEU A 59 -1.41 14.95 5.06
CA LEU A 59 -1.88 13.63 5.42
C LEU A 59 -0.83 12.90 6.27
N SER A 60 -1.28 12.02 7.14
CA SER A 60 -0.43 11.09 7.89
C SER A 60 -1.17 9.78 8.09
N VAL A 61 -0.40 8.69 8.16
CA VAL A 61 -0.89 7.34 8.38
C VAL A 61 -0.06 6.70 9.50
N THR A 62 -0.71 6.09 10.48
CA THR A 62 0.04 5.38 11.53
C THR A 62 0.56 4.05 10.99
N THR A 63 -0.30 3.20 10.44
CA THR A 63 0.10 1.91 9.86
C THR A 63 -0.37 1.75 8.43
N LEU A 64 0.54 1.40 7.53
CA LEU A 64 0.25 0.89 6.19
C LEU A 64 0.53 -0.62 6.18
N GLU A 65 -0.47 -1.45 5.89
CA GLU A 65 -0.31 -2.91 5.95
C GLU A 65 -0.87 -3.65 4.74
N GLU A 66 -0.28 -4.81 4.44
CA GLU A 66 -0.83 -5.75 3.46
C GLU A 66 -2.06 -6.45 4.06
N TYR A 67 -3.10 -6.59 3.26
CA TYR A 67 -4.26 -7.44 3.56
C TYR A 67 -4.30 -8.67 2.64
N GLU A 68 -4.91 -9.76 3.14
CA GLU A 68 -5.04 -10.99 2.38
C GLU A 68 -5.84 -10.79 1.09
N PRO A 69 -5.63 -11.60 0.04
CA PRO A 69 -6.36 -11.47 -1.20
C PRO A 69 -7.88 -11.51 -1.00
N ASN A 70 -8.53 -10.41 -1.37
CA ASN A 70 -9.95 -10.19 -1.12
C ASN A 70 -10.69 -9.83 -2.43
N SER A 71 -11.95 -10.25 -2.54
CA SER A 71 -12.82 -9.96 -3.70
C SER A 71 -13.72 -8.76 -3.50
N GLU A 72 -14.00 -8.39 -2.24
CA GLU A 72 -14.97 -7.36 -1.88
C GLU A 72 -14.35 -5.97 -1.87
N PHE A 73 -13.06 -5.88 -1.52
CA PHE A 73 -12.31 -4.62 -1.51
C PHE A 73 -10.86 -4.83 -1.89
N MET A 74 -10.22 -3.74 -2.34
CA MET A 74 -8.77 -3.70 -2.64
C MET A 74 -7.99 -2.86 -1.62
N GLY A 75 -8.68 -2.01 -0.85
CA GLY A 75 -8.12 -1.20 0.20
C GLY A 75 -9.16 -0.87 1.25
N ARG A 76 -8.68 -0.48 2.45
CA ARG A 76 -9.51 0.05 3.53
C ARG A 76 -8.75 1.11 4.31
N ASN A 77 -9.46 2.09 4.82
CA ASN A 77 -8.96 3.08 5.75
C ASN A 77 -9.77 3.04 7.05
N PHE A 78 -9.09 2.84 8.16
CA PHE A 78 -9.64 2.88 9.50
C PHE A 78 -9.24 4.18 10.19
N ASN A 79 -10.23 4.84 10.79
CA ASN A 79 -10.07 6.03 11.64
C ASN A 79 -9.20 7.13 10.99
N ALA A 80 -9.50 7.46 9.73
CA ALA A 80 -8.88 8.55 8.98
C ALA A 80 -7.34 8.49 8.97
N GLY A 81 -6.78 7.30 8.71
CA GLY A 81 -5.34 7.07 8.57
C GLY A 81 -4.69 6.40 9.77
N GLU A 82 -5.44 5.94 10.78
CA GLU A 82 -4.86 5.09 11.82
C GLU A 82 -4.31 3.80 11.21
N CYS A 83 -5.10 3.15 10.36
CA CYS A 83 -4.64 2.00 9.59
C CYS A 83 -5.16 2.07 8.15
N ILE A 84 -4.25 1.99 7.18
CA ILE A 84 -4.59 1.73 5.79
C ILE A 84 -4.14 0.32 5.43
N GLN A 85 -5.07 -0.46 4.92
CA GLN A 85 -4.83 -1.81 4.45
C GLN A 85 -4.89 -1.84 2.92
N LEU A 86 -3.95 -2.52 2.28
CA LEU A 86 -3.92 -2.71 0.82
C LEU A 86 -3.84 -4.19 0.47
N VAL A 87 -4.70 -4.62 -0.45
CA VAL A 87 -4.57 -5.93 -1.09
C VAL A 87 -3.52 -5.82 -2.19
N LEU A 88 -2.47 -6.64 -2.13
CA LEU A 88 -1.35 -6.59 -3.08
C LEU A 88 -1.41 -7.69 -4.15
N ARG A 89 -2.28 -8.68 -3.96
CA ARG A 89 -2.34 -9.89 -4.79
C ARG A 89 -3.77 -10.19 -5.17
N ARG A 90 -3.96 -10.70 -6.38
CA ARG A 90 -5.28 -11.16 -6.83
C ARG A 90 -5.73 -12.31 -5.93
N ARG A 91 -7.03 -12.51 -5.76
CA ARG A 91 -7.53 -13.79 -5.21
C ARG A 91 -7.24 -14.90 -6.23
N GLY A 92 -6.58 -15.97 -5.79
CA GLY A 92 -6.38 -17.15 -6.62
C GLY A 92 -7.72 -17.73 -7.06
N ARG A 93 -7.79 -18.28 -8.28
CA ARG A 93 -8.92 -19.13 -8.67
C ARG A 93 -8.81 -20.46 -7.92
N GLY A 94 -9.12 -20.45 -6.63
CA GLY A 94 -9.37 -21.68 -5.90
C GLY A 94 -10.57 -22.36 -6.54
N ARG A 95 -10.36 -23.56 -7.07
CA ARG A 95 -11.45 -24.46 -7.45
C ARG A 95 -12.37 -24.58 -6.24
N LYS A 96 -13.66 -24.36 -6.43
CA LYS A 96 -14.68 -24.39 -5.37
C LYS A 96 -14.98 -25.85 -4.99
N ASP A 97 -13.94 -26.64 -4.70
CA ASP A 97 -14.10 -28.00 -4.19
C ASP A 97 -14.33 -27.88 -2.68
N ARG A 98 -15.47 -28.41 -2.25
CA ARG A 98 -16.26 -27.96 -1.11
C ARG A 98 -15.80 -28.53 0.25
N ASP A 99 -14.54 -28.97 0.39
CA ASP A 99 -14.14 -29.85 1.51
C ASP A 99 -12.77 -29.56 2.18
N GLN A 100 -12.11 -28.41 1.99
CA GLN A 100 -10.84 -28.13 2.69
C GLN A 100 -10.78 -26.75 3.34
N ASP A 101 -11.13 -26.73 4.61
CA ASP A 101 -11.23 -25.56 5.50
C ASP A 101 -9.90 -25.16 6.19
N GLN A 102 -8.74 -25.57 5.68
CA GLN A 102 -7.47 -25.32 6.41
C GLN A 102 -6.32 -24.67 5.65
N ASP A 103 -6.44 -24.33 4.36
CA ASP A 103 -5.31 -23.74 3.61
C ASP A 103 -5.70 -22.64 2.59
N GLN A 104 -6.66 -21.79 2.95
CA GLN A 104 -7.02 -20.62 2.13
C GLN A 104 -5.87 -19.60 2.00
N ALA A 105 -4.96 -19.53 2.97
CA ALA A 105 -3.73 -18.72 2.89
C ALA A 105 -2.67 -19.31 1.95
N ALA A 106 -2.71 -20.62 1.65
CA ALA A 106 -1.81 -21.27 0.69
C ALA A 106 -2.31 -21.14 -0.76
N THR A 107 -3.62 -21.17 -1.00
CA THR A 107 -4.20 -20.97 -2.35
C THR A 107 -4.16 -19.51 -2.82
N ALA A 108 -4.16 -18.55 -1.89
CA ALA A 108 -3.82 -17.15 -2.16
C ALA A 108 -2.38 -16.96 -2.66
N ALA A 109 -1.45 -17.85 -2.28
CA ALA A 109 -0.04 -17.75 -2.67
C ALA A 109 0.26 -18.12 -4.14
N ALA A 110 -0.68 -18.73 -4.87
CA ALA A 110 -0.53 -18.98 -6.30
C ALA A 110 -1.02 -17.81 -7.17
N ALA A 111 -1.60 -16.76 -6.57
CA ALA A 111 -2.14 -15.64 -7.31
C ALA A 111 -1.11 -14.53 -7.50
N GLY A 112 -1.06 -14.01 -8.73
CA GLY A 112 -0.14 -12.95 -9.12
C GLY A 112 -0.37 -11.63 -8.36
N TRP A 113 0.69 -10.84 -8.30
CA TRP A 113 0.67 -9.48 -7.76
C TRP A 113 -0.24 -8.58 -8.61
N LEU A 114 -0.92 -7.65 -7.95
CA LEU A 114 -1.64 -6.61 -8.65
C LEU A 114 -0.64 -5.64 -9.29
N PRO A 115 -0.98 -5.03 -10.44
CA PRO A 115 -0.14 -3.99 -11.03
C PRO A 115 0.11 -2.86 -10.03
N PHE A 116 1.35 -2.39 -9.97
CA PHE A 116 1.77 -1.40 -8.99
C PHE A 116 0.94 -0.11 -9.06
N GLU A 117 0.67 0.37 -10.27
CA GLU A 117 -0.15 1.56 -10.53
C GLU A 117 -1.59 1.41 -10.05
N VAL A 118 -2.14 0.20 -10.09
CA VAL A 118 -3.50 -0.08 -9.57
C VAL A 118 -3.51 0.09 -8.05
N VAL A 119 -2.53 -0.50 -7.36
CA VAL A 119 -2.41 -0.38 -5.90
C VAL A 119 -2.15 1.07 -5.47
N GLN A 120 -1.38 1.84 -6.26
CA GLN A 120 -1.20 3.28 -6.02
C GLN A 120 -2.53 4.05 -6.10
N MET A 121 -3.37 3.74 -7.09
CA MET A 121 -4.69 4.39 -7.22
C MET A 121 -5.63 3.99 -6.08
N VAL A 122 -5.55 2.75 -5.59
CA VAL A 122 -6.24 2.34 -4.36
C VAL A 122 -5.71 3.15 -3.17
N MET A 123 -4.40 3.31 -3.01
CA MET A 123 -3.84 4.14 -1.95
C MET A 123 -4.33 5.60 -2.02
N MET A 124 -4.51 6.18 -3.22
CA MET A 124 -5.08 7.53 -3.36
C MET A 124 -6.54 7.59 -2.93
N HIS A 125 -7.32 6.53 -3.17
CA HIS A 125 -8.68 6.38 -2.65
C HIS A 125 -8.67 6.33 -1.12
N GLU A 126 -7.84 5.48 -0.54
CA GLU A 126 -7.77 5.34 0.93
C GLU A 126 -7.28 6.63 1.59
N LEU A 127 -6.32 7.35 1.01
CA LEU A 127 -5.89 8.65 1.52
C LEU A 127 -6.99 9.71 1.48
N ALA A 128 -7.90 9.67 0.51
CA ALA A 128 -9.06 10.57 0.49
C ALA A 128 -10.01 10.32 1.68
N HIS A 129 -10.06 9.08 2.19
CA HIS A 129 -10.80 8.76 3.41
C HIS A 129 -10.21 9.39 4.68
N ASN A 130 -8.96 9.89 4.67
CA ASN A 130 -8.46 10.73 5.77
C ASN A 130 -9.23 12.06 5.90
N VAL A 131 -9.88 12.52 4.84
CA VAL A 131 -10.58 13.81 4.78
C VAL A 131 -12.09 13.62 4.73
N HIS A 132 -12.56 12.63 3.98
CA HIS A 132 -13.98 12.39 3.74
C HIS A 132 -14.34 10.90 3.90
N MET A 133 -15.12 10.57 4.94
CA MET A 133 -15.45 9.17 5.23
C MET A 133 -16.41 8.55 4.21
N ASN A 134 -17.39 9.32 3.73
CA ASN A 134 -18.41 8.82 2.80
C ASN A 134 -18.03 9.17 1.35
N HIS A 135 -18.35 8.29 0.39
CA HIS A 135 -18.16 8.48 -1.07
C HIS A 135 -19.06 9.57 -1.69
N SER A 136 -19.12 10.71 -1.03
CA SER A 136 -19.79 11.94 -1.45
C SER A 136 -19.07 12.62 -2.62
N LYS A 137 -19.69 13.64 -3.21
CA LYS A 137 -19.05 14.48 -4.24
C LYS A 137 -17.72 15.08 -3.76
N ALA A 138 -17.64 15.49 -2.49
CA ALA A 138 -16.41 16.03 -1.91
C ALA A 138 -15.30 14.97 -1.85
N PHE A 139 -15.63 13.74 -1.44
CA PHE A 139 -14.68 12.61 -1.48
C PHE A 139 -14.11 12.40 -2.89
N TRP A 140 -14.98 12.32 -3.90
CA TRP A 140 -14.52 12.09 -5.27
C TRP A 140 -13.64 13.22 -5.79
N ALA A 141 -13.98 14.48 -5.46
CA ALA A 141 -13.15 15.63 -5.81
C ALA A 141 -11.74 15.53 -5.20
N THR A 142 -11.63 15.21 -3.91
CA THR A 142 -10.34 15.01 -3.23
C THR A 142 -9.56 13.84 -3.82
N ARG A 143 -10.21 12.69 -4.02
CA ARG A 143 -9.60 11.51 -4.63
C ARG A 143 -9.07 11.80 -6.02
N ASP A 144 -9.80 12.57 -6.82
CA ASP A 144 -9.40 12.91 -8.20
C ASP A 144 -8.18 13.84 -8.23
N VAL A 145 -8.07 14.78 -7.29
CA VAL A 145 -6.85 15.58 -7.09
C VAL A 145 -5.66 14.67 -6.78
N PHE A 146 -5.79 13.76 -5.81
CA PHE A 146 -4.70 12.86 -5.42
C PHE A 146 -4.30 11.93 -6.58
N ALA A 147 -5.28 11.40 -7.32
CA ALA A 147 -5.04 10.55 -8.48
C ALA A 147 -4.33 11.31 -9.62
N ALA A 148 -4.67 12.57 -9.87
CA ALA A 148 -4.01 13.41 -10.86
C ALA A 148 -2.56 13.71 -10.47
N GLU A 149 -2.30 14.03 -9.19
CA GLU A 149 -0.95 14.25 -8.68
C GLU A 149 -0.08 12.99 -8.78
N MET A 150 -0.64 11.82 -8.44
CA MET A 150 0.07 10.55 -8.58
C MET A 150 0.44 10.25 -10.05
N LYS A 151 -0.48 10.51 -10.99
CA LYS A 151 -0.18 10.39 -12.43
C LYS A 151 0.90 11.37 -12.89
N ALA A 152 0.94 12.58 -12.34
CA ALA A 152 2.01 13.54 -12.63
C ALA A 152 3.36 13.06 -12.11
N LEU A 153 3.41 12.39 -10.94
CA LEU A 153 4.62 11.74 -10.43
C LEU A 153 5.08 10.61 -11.36
N TRP A 154 4.16 9.81 -11.89
CA TRP A 154 4.48 8.77 -12.89
C TRP A 154 5.10 9.35 -14.16
N ALA A 155 4.50 10.42 -14.70
CA ALA A 155 5.01 11.08 -15.91
C ALA A 155 6.45 11.59 -15.73
N ARG A 156 6.82 11.95 -14.48
CA ARG A 156 8.16 12.38 -14.10
C ARG A 156 9.08 11.23 -13.68
N ARG A 157 8.61 9.98 -13.74
CA ARG A 157 9.32 8.77 -13.28
C ARG A 157 9.82 8.89 -11.83
N TYR A 158 9.03 9.55 -10.98
CA TYR A 158 9.38 9.72 -9.58
C TYR A 158 9.21 8.39 -8.82
N THR A 159 10.27 7.91 -8.16
CA THR A 159 10.26 6.65 -7.39
C THR A 159 10.36 6.85 -5.88
N GLY A 160 10.66 8.07 -5.42
CA GLY A 160 10.86 8.40 -4.01
C GLY A 160 12.03 9.39 -3.79
N GLU A 161 12.24 9.78 -2.54
CA GLU A 161 13.39 10.60 -2.10
C GLU A 161 14.52 9.71 -1.57
N GLY A 162 15.77 10.23 -1.56
CA GLY A 162 16.92 9.56 -0.96
C GLY A 162 17.18 8.15 -1.52
N PHE A 163 17.27 7.15 -0.64
CA PHE A 163 17.44 5.74 -1.01
C PHE A 163 16.39 5.24 -2.03
N TRP A 164 15.18 5.81 -2.01
CA TRP A 164 14.08 5.44 -2.90
C TRP A 164 14.07 6.21 -4.23
N GLY A 165 14.94 7.21 -4.40
CA GLY A 165 15.08 7.99 -5.64
C GLY A 165 16.00 7.35 -6.69
N GLY A 166 16.81 6.35 -6.31
CA GLY A 166 17.87 5.77 -7.14
C GLY A 166 17.47 4.70 -8.16
N GLY A 167 16.21 4.63 -8.59
CA GLY A 167 15.83 3.82 -9.76
C GLY A 167 15.67 2.31 -9.57
N ARG A 168 15.25 1.82 -8.39
CA ARG A 168 14.70 0.44 -8.30
C ARG A 168 13.31 0.41 -8.94
N VAL A 169 13.27 0.03 -10.21
CA VAL A 169 12.03 -0.30 -10.92
C VAL A 169 11.60 -1.71 -10.48
N LEU A 170 10.38 -1.87 -9.97
CA LEU A 170 9.77 -3.18 -9.68
C LEU A 170 9.29 -3.86 -10.97
N GLY A 171 10.17 -3.95 -11.97
CA GLY A 171 9.89 -4.49 -13.29
C GLY A 171 10.95 -5.49 -13.69
N GLY A 172 10.87 -6.70 -13.14
CA GLY A 172 11.83 -7.77 -13.40
C GLY A 172 11.43 -9.07 -12.73
N ALA A 173 10.15 -9.44 -12.80
CA ALA A 173 9.70 -10.81 -12.57
C ALA A 173 9.21 -11.35 -13.92
N GLY A 174 10.17 -11.88 -14.69
CA GLY A 174 9.90 -12.81 -15.78
C GLY A 174 9.90 -14.24 -15.25
#